data_AF-A0A829GM17-F1
#
_entry.id   AF-A0A829GM17-F1
#
_cell.length_a   1.000
_cell.length_b   1.000
_cell.length_c   1.000
_cell.angle_alpha   90.00
_cell.angle_beta   90.00
_cell.angle_gamma   90.00
#
_symmetry.space_group_name_H-M   'P 1'
#
loop_
_entity.id
_entity.type
_entity.pdbx_description
1 polymer ?
#
loop_
_entity_poly.entity_id
_entity_poly.type
_entity_poly.pdbx_seq_one_letter_code
_entity_poly.pdbx_strand_id
1 'polypeptide(L)'
;MAQLLSIVPDAPAAQSARPQATASGNVNATYALHLLGGSWLDEVTNFGSGDNGFAGMPNYQHDLLYIKVDHGSVKYRVHTVQSGWLPWVAKGDRNDTVNGCAGNAGEVIDGVQIIFLTPAGESYQQAYYRSQTTQRAGWLGVVCDDGTSLPQYTDTYAGIFGEPLDRLQIGISSVSPF
;
A
#
# COMPACT_ATOMS: atom_id res chain seq x y z
N MET A 1 1.20 -78.52 -12.68
CA MET A 1 0.31 -77.56 -12.00
C MET A 1 1.17 -76.41 -11.50
N ALA A 2 1.47 -75.42 -12.34
CA ALA A 2 2.23 -74.23 -11.95
C ALA A 2 1.25 -73.06 -11.87
N GLN A 3 1.18 -72.45 -10.70
CA GLN A 3 0.22 -71.42 -10.31
C GLN A 3 0.66 -70.07 -10.91
N LEU A 4 -0.18 -69.45 -11.74
CA LEU A 4 0.06 -68.11 -12.28
C LEU A 4 -0.08 -67.07 -11.15
N LEU A 5 0.97 -66.29 -10.89
CA LEU A 5 0.87 -65.03 -10.15
C LEU A 5 0.20 -63.98 -11.04
N SER A 6 -0.94 -63.46 -10.62
CA SER A 6 -1.57 -62.26 -11.17
C SER A 6 -0.84 -61.02 -10.64
N ILE A 7 -0.23 -60.26 -11.56
CA ILE A 7 0.31 -58.93 -11.29
C ILE A 7 -0.84 -57.94 -11.48
N VAL A 8 -1.28 -57.28 -10.41
CA VAL A 8 -2.17 -56.12 -10.53
C VAL A 8 -1.33 -54.89 -10.87
N PRO A 9 -1.71 -54.06 -11.86
CA PRO A 9 -1.01 -52.79 -12.09
C PRO A 9 -1.42 -51.80 -11.00
N ASP A 10 -0.43 -51.24 -10.29
CA ASP A 10 -0.63 -50.11 -9.37
C ASP A 10 -1.21 -48.92 -10.14
N ALA A 11 -2.33 -48.40 -9.64
CA ALA A 11 -2.92 -47.16 -10.14
C ALA A 11 -1.96 -45.98 -9.82
N PRO A 12 -1.78 -45.01 -10.73
CA PRO A 12 -0.97 -43.84 -10.42
C PRO A 12 -1.67 -43.02 -9.33
N ALA A 13 -0.95 -42.73 -8.25
CA ALA A 13 -1.42 -41.86 -7.19
C ALA A 13 -1.78 -40.49 -7.79
N ALA A 14 -3.05 -40.08 -7.66
CA ALA A 14 -3.48 -38.74 -8.03
C ALA A 14 -2.79 -37.73 -7.12
N GLN A 15 -1.79 -37.04 -7.66
CA GLN A 15 -1.15 -35.92 -6.99
C GLN A 15 -2.19 -34.81 -6.87
N SER A 16 -2.67 -34.56 -5.65
CA SER A 16 -3.57 -33.44 -5.36
C SER A 16 -2.87 -32.15 -5.80
N ALA A 17 -3.33 -31.58 -6.91
CA ALA A 17 -2.83 -30.31 -7.41
C ALA A 17 -3.25 -29.23 -6.40
N ARG A 18 -2.28 -28.72 -5.62
CA ARG A 18 -2.46 -27.46 -4.89
C ARG A 18 -2.88 -26.41 -5.94
N PRO A 19 -3.94 -25.61 -5.70
CA PRO A 19 -4.30 -24.53 -6.61
C PRO A 19 -3.06 -23.67 -6.90
N GLN A 20 -2.67 -23.62 -8.17
CA GLN A 20 -1.56 -22.80 -8.61
C GLN A 20 -2.01 -21.35 -8.57
N ALA A 21 -1.29 -20.51 -7.82
CA ALA A 21 -1.62 -19.09 -7.74
C ALA A 21 -1.60 -18.48 -9.16
N THR A 22 -2.63 -17.73 -9.52
CA THR A 22 -2.67 -17.00 -10.77
C THR A 22 -1.71 -15.82 -10.70
N ALA A 23 -1.01 -15.54 -11.80
CA ALA A 23 -0.18 -14.35 -11.90
C ALA A 23 -1.07 -13.11 -11.72
N SER A 24 -0.77 -12.31 -10.70
CA SER A 24 -1.45 -11.05 -10.44
C SER A 24 -1.06 -10.06 -11.53
N GLY A 25 -2.04 -9.42 -12.17
CA GLY A 25 -1.79 -8.31 -13.09
C GLY A 25 -1.14 -7.12 -12.37
N ASN A 26 -0.63 -6.16 -13.14
CA ASN A 26 -0.15 -4.89 -12.58
C ASN A 26 -1.31 -4.18 -11.88
N VAL A 27 -1.13 -3.86 -10.59
CA VAL A 27 -2.11 -3.12 -9.79
C VAL A 27 -1.66 -1.66 -9.72
N ASN A 28 -2.55 -0.74 -10.07
CA ASN A 28 -2.30 0.69 -9.97
C ASN A 28 -2.88 1.24 -8.67
N ALA A 29 -2.06 1.97 -7.92
CA ALA A 29 -2.53 2.79 -6.80
C ALA A 29 -2.76 4.22 -7.29
N THR A 30 -3.94 4.78 -7.06
CA THR A 30 -4.24 6.19 -7.32
C THR A 30 -4.57 6.90 -6.00
N TYR A 31 -3.93 8.04 -5.76
CA TYR A 31 -4.00 8.71 -4.47
C TYR A 31 -3.72 10.21 -4.59
N ALA A 32 -4.20 10.97 -3.61
CA ALA A 32 -3.94 12.40 -3.51
C ALA A 32 -3.84 12.83 -2.05
N LEU A 33 -3.17 13.96 -1.83
CA LEU A 33 -3.15 14.67 -0.55
C LEU A 33 -4.00 15.94 -0.64
N HIS A 34 -4.64 16.28 0.46
CA HIS A 34 -5.33 17.56 0.64
C HIS A 34 -4.39 18.53 1.35
N LEU A 35 -4.27 19.76 0.85
CA LEU A 35 -3.50 20.80 1.54
C LEU A 35 -4.15 21.13 2.87
N LEU A 36 -3.36 21.32 3.92
CA LEU A 36 -3.85 21.71 5.24
C LEU A 36 -4.76 22.95 5.15
N GLY A 37 -6.05 22.76 5.45
CA GLY A 37 -7.07 23.83 5.37
C GLY A 37 -7.33 24.38 3.96
N GLY A 38 -6.89 23.67 2.92
CA GLY A 38 -6.90 24.11 1.53
C GLY A 38 -7.84 23.30 0.64
N SER A 39 -7.29 22.76 -0.45
CA SER A 39 -8.01 21.95 -1.43
C SER A 39 -7.23 20.69 -1.74
N TRP A 40 -7.91 19.74 -2.38
CA TRP A 40 -7.27 18.55 -2.94
C TRP A 40 -6.26 18.94 -4.02
N LEU A 41 -5.09 18.32 -3.96
CA LEU A 41 -4.13 18.32 -5.05
C LEU A 41 -4.53 17.29 -6.12
N ASP A 42 -3.88 17.35 -7.28
CA ASP A 42 -4.08 16.38 -8.35
C ASP A 42 -3.71 14.96 -7.90
N GLU A 43 -4.38 13.98 -8.52
CA GLU A 43 -4.12 12.57 -8.26
C GLU A 43 -2.79 12.15 -8.89
N VAL A 44 -2.06 11.30 -8.17
CA VAL A 44 -0.94 10.54 -8.72
C VAL A 44 -1.33 9.07 -8.83
N THR A 45 -0.91 8.45 -9.92
CA THR A 45 -1.00 6.99 -10.11
C THR A 45 0.39 6.38 -10.03
N ASN A 46 0.55 5.43 -9.13
CA ASN A 46 1.81 4.82 -8.74
C ASN A 46 2.85 5.88 -8.36
N PHE A 47 3.90 6.02 -9.14
CA PHE A 47 4.92 7.05 -8.96
C PHE A 47 5.69 7.21 -10.28
N GLY A 48 6.52 8.25 -10.36
CA GLY A 48 7.29 8.54 -11.55
C GLY A 48 8.31 9.65 -11.33
N SER A 49 8.85 10.16 -12.44
CA SER A 49 9.71 11.35 -12.44
C SER A 49 8.89 12.64 -12.60
N GLY A 50 9.40 13.75 -12.06
CA GLY A 50 8.78 15.08 -12.21
C GLY A 50 7.59 15.30 -11.27
N ASP A 51 6.80 16.34 -11.55
CA ASP A 51 5.78 16.86 -10.62
C ASP A 51 4.57 15.92 -10.45
N ASN A 52 4.35 14.98 -11.38
CA ASN A 52 3.33 13.92 -11.26
C ASN A 52 3.88 12.64 -10.64
N GLY A 53 5.12 12.66 -10.14
CA GLY A 53 5.82 11.50 -9.62
C GLY A 53 5.48 11.14 -8.17
N PHE A 54 4.75 12.01 -7.47
CA PHE A 54 4.42 11.91 -6.05
C PHE A 54 3.16 12.72 -5.74
N ALA A 55 2.38 12.30 -4.74
CA ALA A 55 1.34 13.17 -4.20
C ALA A 55 1.94 14.14 -3.19
N GLY A 56 1.36 15.34 -3.08
CA GLY A 56 1.82 16.40 -2.18
C GLY A 56 2.40 17.59 -2.92
N MET A 57 2.60 18.69 -2.21
CA MET A 57 3.18 19.92 -2.76
C MET A 57 4.46 20.28 -1.99
N PRO A 58 5.61 20.47 -2.66
CA PRO A 58 6.89 20.69 -1.99
C PRO A 58 6.88 21.82 -0.95
N ASN A 59 7.25 21.49 0.29
CA ASN A 59 7.29 22.33 1.48
C ASN A 59 5.90 22.75 2.03
N TYR A 60 4.85 22.01 1.70
CA TYR A 60 3.50 22.22 2.24
C TYR A 60 3.08 21.08 3.16
N GLN A 61 2.07 21.37 3.98
CA GLN A 61 1.48 20.43 4.93
C GLN A 61 0.14 19.94 4.44
N HIS A 62 -0.25 18.75 4.86
CA HIS A 62 -1.42 18.04 4.38
C HIS A 62 -2.23 17.48 5.55
N ASP A 63 -3.56 17.39 5.38
CA ASP A 63 -4.48 17.00 6.45
C ASP A 63 -5.41 15.82 6.10
N LEU A 64 -5.59 15.54 4.82
CA LEU A 64 -6.32 14.35 4.35
C LEU A 64 -5.51 13.60 3.29
N LEU A 65 -5.65 12.28 3.32
CA LEU A 65 -5.11 11.34 2.35
C LEU A 65 -6.24 10.42 1.89
N TYR A 66 -6.35 10.22 0.59
CA TYR A 66 -7.20 9.17 0.04
C TYR A 66 -6.38 8.29 -0.90
N ILE A 67 -6.64 6.98 -0.88
CA ILE A 67 -5.94 5.98 -1.71
C ILE A 67 -6.99 4.99 -2.25
N LYS A 68 -6.91 4.67 -3.54
CA LYS A 68 -7.66 3.60 -4.19
C LYS A 68 -6.73 2.73 -5.03
N VAL A 69 -7.13 1.49 -5.27
CA VAL A 69 -6.46 0.55 -6.18
C VAL A 69 -7.45 0.05 -7.22
N ASP A 70 -6.97 -0.29 -8.42
CA ASP A 70 -7.82 -0.81 -9.50
C ASP A 70 -8.09 -2.32 -9.41
N HIS A 71 -7.33 -3.04 -8.56
CA HIS A 71 -7.51 -4.46 -8.27
C HIS A 71 -7.08 -4.78 -6.85
N GLY A 72 -7.70 -5.79 -6.24
CA GLY A 72 -7.53 -6.11 -4.82
C GLY A 72 -8.17 -5.08 -3.89
N SER A 73 -7.58 -4.89 -2.71
CA SER A 73 -8.06 -3.90 -1.74
C SER A 73 -6.89 -3.28 -1.00
N VAL A 74 -7.07 -2.03 -0.57
CA VAL A 74 -6.09 -1.31 0.25
C VAL A 74 -6.79 -0.84 1.52
N LYS A 75 -6.11 -0.96 2.65
CA LYS A 75 -6.46 -0.22 3.86
C LYS A 75 -5.30 0.68 4.24
N TYR A 76 -5.61 1.88 4.69
CA TYR A 76 -4.62 2.88 5.02
C TYR A 76 -5.10 3.73 6.19
N ARG A 77 -4.15 4.34 6.89
CA ARG A 77 -4.39 5.32 7.94
C ARG A 77 -3.25 6.31 7.99
N VAL A 78 -3.48 7.40 8.70
CA VAL A 78 -2.46 8.42 8.95
C VAL A 78 -2.28 8.65 10.44
N HIS A 79 -1.06 9.03 10.81
CA HIS A 79 -0.77 9.66 12.07
C HIS A 79 -0.86 11.17 11.85
N THR A 80 -1.49 11.88 12.80
CA THR A 80 -1.47 13.33 12.85
C THR A 80 -0.68 13.82 14.04
N VAL A 81 -0.05 14.98 13.90
CA VAL A 81 0.69 15.64 15.01
C VAL A 81 -0.22 15.86 16.23
N GLN A 82 -1.51 16.10 15.99
CA GLN A 82 -2.50 16.47 17.00
C GLN A 82 -3.13 15.27 17.69
N SER A 83 -3.51 14.23 16.94
CA SER A 83 -4.35 13.14 17.42
C SER A 83 -3.67 11.77 17.36
N GLY A 84 -2.45 11.72 16.85
CA GLY A 84 -1.73 10.47 16.65
C GLY A 84 -2.36 9.60 15.57
N TRP A 85 -2.28 8.28 15.73
CA TRP A 85 -2.86 7.35 14.76
C TRP A 85 -4.39 7.42 14.73
N LEU A 86 -4.92 7.78 13.57
CA LEU A 86 -6.35 7.75 13.30
C LEU A 86 -6.81 6.35 12.84
N PRO A 87 -8.14 6.08 12.84
CA PRO A 87 -8.69 4.82 12.38
C PRO A 87 -8.32 4.46 10.93
N TRP A 88 -8.40 3.17 10.61
CA TRP A 88 -8.20 2.66 9.26
C TRP A 88 -9.35 3.01 8.32
N VAL A 89 -9.01 3.29 7.07
CA VAL A 89 -9.92 3.58 5.97
C VAL A 89 -9.61 2.64 4.80
N ALA A 90 -10.64 2.24 4.05
CA ALA A 90 -10.49 1.36 2.89
C ALA A 90 -11.32 1.78 1.66
N LYS A 91 -12.17 2.82 1.78
CA LYS A 91 -13.11 3.19 0.72
C LYS A 91 -12.45 3.98 -0.42
N GLY A 92 -11.49 4.85 -0.12
CA GLY A 92 -10.77 5.61 -1.17
C GLY A 92 -11.66 6.57 -1.96
N ASP A 93 -12.30 7.53 -1.28
CA ASP A 93 -13.21 8.50 -1.90
C ASP A 93 -13.00 9.91 -1.36
N ARG A 94 -12.40 10.78 -2.16
CA ARG A 94 -12.10 12.17 -1.79
C ARG A 94 -13.34 13.05 -1.57
N ASN A 95 -14.51 12.62 -2.05
CA ASN A 95 -15.77 13.35 -1.85
C ASN A 95 -16.50 12.93 -0.56
N ASP A 96 -16.04 11.86 0.09
CA ASP A 96 -16.51 11.40 1.40
C ASP A 96 -15.34 11.51 2.39
N THR A 97 -15.08 12.70 2.91
CA THR A 97 -13.93 12.93 3.80
C THR A 97 -14.05 12.22 5.15
N VAL A 98 -15.24 11.71 5.50
CA VAL A 98 -15.49 11.01 6.77
C VAL A 98 -15.15 9.51 6.67
N ASN A 99 -15.53 8.85 5.56
CA ASN A 99 -15.33 7.40 5.41
C ASN A 99 -14.41 7.02 4.26
N GLY A 100 -14.10 7.96 3.37
CA GLY A 100 -13.31 7.78 2.16
C GLY A 100 -11.88 8.29 2.26
N CYS A 101 -11.54 9.04 3.31
CA CYS A 101 -10.21 9.63 3.51
C CYS A 101 -9.69 9.31 4.91
N ALA A 102 -8.37 9.12 5.02
CA ALA A 102 -7.68 9.13 6.29
C ALA A 102 -7.22 10.55 6.61
N GLY A 103 -7.22 10.92 7.89
CA GLY A 103 -6.89 12.28 8.34
C GLY A 103 -8.10 13.00 8.91
N ASN A 104 -7.83 14.12 9.57
CA ASN A 104 -8.85 15.06 10.05
C ASN A 104 -8.53 16.42 9.43
N ALA A 105 -9.53 17.09 8.85
CA ALA A 105 -9.33 18.41 8.28
C ALA A 105 -8.77 19.38 9.34
N GLY A 106 -7.67 20.07 9.01
CA GLY A 106 -6.96 20.95 9.93
C GLY A 106 -5.93 20.28 10.84
N GLU A 107 -5.77 18.95 10.81
CA GLU A 107 -4.71 18.24 11.53
C GLU A 107 -3.57 17.84 10.59
N VAL A 108 -2.34 18.02 11.04
CA VAL A 108 -1.15 17.83 10.20
C VAL A 108 -0.79 16.36 10.15
N ILE A 109 -0.79 15.77 8.96
CA ILE A 109 -0.28 14.42 8.74
C ILE A 109 1.25 14.42 8.87
N ASP A 110 1.79 13.50 9.67
CA ASP A 110 3.24 13.29 9.86
C ASP A 110 3.66 11.81 9.73
N GLY A 111 2.68 10.91 9.54
CA GLY A 111 2.92 9.49 9.28
C GLY A 111 1.82 8.86 8.44
N VAL A 112 2.18 7.91 7.59
CA VAL A 112 1.25 7.14 6.74
C VAL A 112 1.52 5.66 6.94
N GLN A 113 0.46 4.87 7.08
CA GLN A 113 0.54 3.41 7.09
C GLN A 113 -0.44 2.82 6.09
N ILE A 114 0.03 1.87 5.27
CA ILE A 114 -0.73 1.28 4.16
C ILE A 114 -0.55 -0.23 4.20
N ILE A 115 -1.62 -0.99 3.97
CA ILE A 115 -1.56 -2.44 3.76
C ILE A 115 -2.34 -2.76 2.49
N PHE A 116 -1.70 -3.45 1.54
CA PHE A 116 -2.38 -4.03 0.39
C PHE A 116 -2.86 -5.45 0.69
N LEU A 117 -4.07 -5.76 0.27
CA LEU A 117 -4.70 -7.07 0.40
C LEU A 117 -4.81 -7.69 -0.99
N THR A 118 -3.90 -8.62 -1.27
CA THR A 118 -3.94 -9.42 -2.50
C THR A 118 -5.19 -10.33 -2.48
N PRO A 119 -5.97 -10.41 -3.57
CA PRO A 119 -7.10 -11.34 -3.66
C PRO A 119 -6.70 -12.79 -3.39
N ALA A 120 -7.63 -13.57 -2.83
CA ALA A 120 -7.40 -14.97 -2.56
C ALA A 120 -7.11 -15.76 -3.85
N GLY A 121 -6.02 -16.55 -3.85
CA GLY A 121 -5.61 -17.37 -5.00
C GLY A 121 -4.65 -16.68 -5.97
N GLU A 122 -4.27 -15.43 -5.71
CA GLU A 122 -3.29 -14.70 -6.52
C GLU A 122 -1.90 -14.68 -5.86
N SER A 123 -0.87 -14.44 -6.67
CA SER A 123 0.49 -14.22 -6.18
C SER A 123 0.55 -12.96 -5.31
N TYR A 124 1.17 -13.06 -4.13
CA TYR A 124 1.26 -11.95 -3.19
C TYR A 124 1.95 -10.72 -3.80
N GLN A 125 1.27 -9.59 -3.68
CA GLN A 125 1.82 -8.26 -3.84
C GLN A 125 1.68 -7.49 -2.52
N GLN A 126 2.48 -6.46 -2.34
CA GLN A 126 2.49 -5.59 -1.17
C GLN A 126 2.36 -4.14 -1.61
N ALA A 127 1.91 -3.28 -0.70
CA ALA A 127 2.12 -1.85 -0.84
C ALA A 127 3.57 -1.52 -0.48
N TYR A 128 4.30 -0.92 -1.41
CA TYR A 128 5.57 -0.27 -1.14
C TYR A 128 5.34 1.23 -1.16
N TYR A 129 5.85 1.95 -0.17
CA TYR A 129 5.65 3.39 -0.10
C TYR A 129 6.76 4.08 0.69
N ARG A 130 6.99 5.36 0.38
CA ARG A 130 7.98 6.21 1.06
C ARG A 130 7.54 7.66 1.03
N SER A 131 8.05 8.46 1.96
CA SER A 131 7.69 9.86 2.08
C SER A 131 8.88 10.80 2.18
N GLN A 132 8.59 12.07 1.99
CA GLN A 132 9.43 13.19 2.38
C GLN A 132 8.73 13.99 3.47
N THR A 133 9.51 14.71 4.27
CA THR A 133 8.98 15.65 5.26
C THR A 133 9.38 17.06 4.89
N THR A 134 8.65 18.04 5.41
CA THR A 134 8.94 19.46 5.17
C THR A 134 10.23 19.95 5.85
N GLN A 135 10.86 19.12 6.68
CA GLN A 135 12.01 19.50 7.51
C GLN A 135 13.35 19.00 6.94
N ARG A 136 13.33 18.14 5.91
CA ARG A 136 14.55 17.56 5.34
C ARG A 136 14.39 17.20 3.87
N ALA A 137 15.52 17.25 3.16
CA ALA A 137 15.59 16.82 1.77
C ALA A 137 15.76 15.30 1.67
N GLY A 138 15.30 14.72 0.55
CA GLY A 138 15.51 13.31 0.22
C GLY A 138 14.42 12.39 0.76
N TRP A 139 14.16 11.32 0.02
CA TRP A 139 13.16 10.31 0.40
C TRP A 139 13.61 9.55 1.65
N LEU A 140 12.68 9.32 2.58
CA LEU A 140 12.86 8.41 3.70
C LEU A 140 12.89 6.95 3.22
N GLY A 141 13.14 6.03 4.17
CA GLY A 141 13.10 4.59 3.96
C GLY A 141 11.80 4.11 3.31
N VAL A 142 11.92 3.03 2.55
CA VAL A 142 10.77 2.36 1.92
C VAL A 142 10.11 1.46 2.95
N VAL A 143 8.81 1.58 3.07
CA VAL A 143 7.97 0.74 3.90
C VAL A 143 7.28 -0.28 3.01
N CYS A 144 7.21 -1.53 3.49
CA CYS A 144 6.44 -2.60 2.87
C CYS A 144 5.27 -2.95 3.77
N ASP A 145 4.05 -2.69 3.30
CA ASP A 145 2.81 -2.77 4.07
C ASP A 145 2.95 -2.15 5.48
N ASP A 146 2.81 -2.92 6.54
CA ASP A 146 2.97 -2.48 7.94
C ASP A 146 4.32 -2.88 8.55
N GLY A 147 5.31 -3.22 7.72
CA GLY A 147 6.62 -3.70 8.15
C GLY A 147 6.63 -5.16 8.61
N THR A 148 5.55 -5.91 8.37
CA THR A 148 5.45 -7.32 8.78
C THR A 148 5.35 -8.31 7.63
N SER A 149 5.05 -7.83 6.41
CA SER A 149 4.88 -8.69 5.22
C SER A 149 6.17 -9.36 4.76
N LEU A 150 7.32 -8.70 4.90
CA LEU A 150 8.62 -9.17 4.41
C LEU A 150 9.74 -8.80 5.40
N PRO A 151 10.63 -9.75 5.77
CA PRO A 151 11.56 -9.58 6.89
C PRO A 151 12.66 -8.52 6.66
N GLN A 152 12.92 -8.14 5.41
CA GLN A 152 13.92 -7.11 5.07
C GLN A 152 13.38 -5.67 5.20
N TYR A 153 12.07 -5.48 5.40
CA TYR A 153 11.47 -4.17 5.64
C TYR A 153 11.01 -4.10 7.09
N THR A 154 11.66 -3.25 7.88
CA THR A 154 11.40 -3.12 9.32
C THR A 154 10.64 -1.86 9.70
N ASP A 155 10.59 -0.88 8.80
CA ASP A 155 9.80 0.33 9.01
C ASP A 155 8.31 -0.04 8.93
N THR A 156 7.52 0.46 9.89
CA THR A 156 6.09 0.12 9.99
C THR A 156 5.16 1.21 9.47
N TYR A 157 5.72 2.38 9.11
CA TYR A 157 5.03 3.53 8.55
C TYR A 157 6.02 4.46 7.83
N ALA A 158 5.54 5.28 6.89
CA ALA A 158 6.33 6.30 6.21
C ALA A 158 6.10 7.66 6.86
N GLY A 159 7.17 8.33 7.31
CA GLY A 159 7.11 9.64 7.95
C GLY A 159 8.02 9.72 9.17
N ILE A 160 7.97 10.86 9.87
CA ILE A 160 8.66 11.09 11.14
C ILE A 160 7.69 11.87 12.01
N PHE A 161 7.32 11.33 13.17
CA PHE A 161 6.38 12.01 14.06
C PHE A 161 6.86 13.42 14.43
N GLY A 162 5.96 14.39 14.31
CA GLY A 162 6.22 15.82 14.48
C GLY A 162 6.76 16.53 13.23
N GLU A 163 7.13 15.81 12.16
CA GLU A 163 7.53 16.42 10.89
C GLU A 163 6.40 16.31 9.86
N PRO A 164 5.84 17.44 9.38
CA PRO A 164 4.76 17.40 8.41
C PRO A 164 5.15 16.62 7.15
N LEU A 165 4.26 15.72 6.72
CA LEU A 165 4.35 14.96 5.48
C LEU A 165 4.31 15.93 4.29
N ASP A 166 5.37 15.89 3.47
CA ASP A 166 5.56 16.76 2.32
C ASP A 166 5.13 16.07 1.02
N ARG A 167 5.70 14.87 0.76
CA ARG A 167 5.44 14.10 -0.46
C ARG A 167 5.28 12.62 -0.15
N LEU A 168 4.50 11.91 -0.96
CA LEU A 168 4.23 10.49 -0.83
C LEU A 168 4.33 9.76 -2.18
N GLN A 169 5.05 8.64 -2.18
CA GLN A 169 5.10 7.68 -3.30
C GLN A 169 4.52 6.34 -2.88
N ILE A 170 3.70 5.73 -3.73
CA ILE A 170 3.08 4.42 -3.51
C ILE A 170 3.23 3.57 -4.76
N GLY A 171 3.59 2.30 -4.62
CA GLY A 171 3.51 1.29 -5.68
C GLY A 171 3.02 -0.04 -5.13
N ILE A 172 2.19 -0.75 -5.89
CA ILE A 172 1.77 -2.12 -5.56
C ILE A 172 2.57 -3.08 -6.44
N SER A 173 3.29 -4.03 -5.84
CA SER A 173 4.12 -4.97 -6.58
C SER A 173 4.48 -6.20 -5.76
N SER A 174 5.04 -7.23 -6.39
CA SER A 174 5.64 -8.39 -5.72
C SER A 174 7.06 -8.13 -5.21
N VAL A 175 7.71 -7.06 -5.67
CA VAL A 175 9.06 -6.64 -5.27
C VAL A 175 9.07 -5.11 -5.18
N SER A 176 9.84 -4.54 -4.25
CA SER A 176 9.95 -3.08 -4.13
C SER A 176 10.34 -2.44 -5.46
N PRO A 177 9.55 -1.46 -5.94
CA PRO A 177 9.84 -0.75 -7.18
C PRO A 177 10.67 0.53 -6.95
N PHE A 178 11.14 0.77 -5.72
CA PHE A 178 11.94 1.92 -5.28
C PHE A 178 13.42 1.62 -5.10
#